data_AF-A0A484FNT1-F1
#
_entry.id   AF-A0A484FNT1-F1
#
_cell.length_a   1.000
_cell.length_b   1.000
_cell.length_c   1.000
_cell.angle_alpha   90.00
_cell.angle_beta   90.00
_cell.angle_gamma   90.00
#
_symmetry.space_group_name_H-M   'P 1'
#
loop_
_entity.id
_entity.type
_entity.pdbx_description
1 polymer ?
#
loop_
_entity_poly.entity_id
_entity_poly.type
_entity_poly.pdbx_seq_one_letter_code
_entity_poly.pdbx_strand_id
1 'polypeptide(L)'
;MGAADASKTPAASQRLSSSSREDNAMPAELLEMEDWEVAPGRVRDEDNTFPTNVAFSNAYLTTNQAVTVSEDIAFNVLVIKPGASHQWTEEDDKIRICSLAVGKVHVKLDQTEPFQIGPNGMFKLKPSVACTVENRLYIDAVIHVTSVAQY
;
A
#
# COMPACT_ATOMS: atom_id res chain seq x y z
N MET A 1 -23.18 63.76 -43.74
CA MET A 1 -24.34 63.04 -43.18
C MET A 1 -23.79 61.74 -42.62
N GLY A 2 -23.77 61.43 -41.32
CA GLY A 2 -24.35 61.98 -40.11
C GLY A 2 -24.14 60.88 -39.03
N ALA A 3 -23.80 61.28 -37.81
CA ALA A 3 -23.19 60.47 -36.74
C ALA A 3 -24.15 59.55 -35.94
N ALA A 4 -23.55 58.58 -35.22
CA ALA A 4 -23.83 58.17 -33.82
C ALA A 4 -22.87 57.01 -33.47
N ASP A 5 -21.77 57.20 -32.73
CA ASP A 5 -21.62 57.22 -31.25
C ASP A 5 -22.33 56.09 -30.48
N ALA A 6 -21.52 55.21 -29.89
CA ALA A 6 -21.86 54.43 -28.71
C ALA A 6 -20.56 54.11 -27.94
N SER A 7 -20.26 54.99 -27.00
CA SER A 7 -19.30 54.86 -25.93
C SER A 7 -19.62 53.68 -24.98
N LYS A 8 -18.59 52.93 -24.56
CA LYS A 8 -18.38 52.49 -23.15
C LYS A 8 -17.01 51.83 -22.93
N THR A 9 -16.28 52.41 -21.99
CA THR A 9 -14.94 52.08 -21.46
C THR A 9 -14.95 50.81 -20.56
N PRO A 10 -13.78 50.29 -20.10
CA PRO A 10 -13.52 48.88 -19.84
C PRO A 10 -13.89 48.43 -18.41
N ALA A 11 -14.13 47.13 -18.24
CA ALA A 11 -14.26 46.51 -16.92
C ALA A 11 -13.00 45.70 -16.59
N ALA A 12 -12.26 46.16 -15.59
CA ALA A 12 -11.26 45.39 -14.88
C ALA A 12 -11.94 44.42 -13.91
N SER A 13 -11.50 43.16 -13.87
CA SER A 13 -11.63 42.18 -12.77
C SER A 13 -11.25 40.81 -13.33
N GLN A 14 -10.37 39.99 -12.77
CA GLN A 14 -9.64 40.00 -11.51
C GLN A 14 -8.48 39.03 -11.76
N ARG A 15 -7.29 39.34 -11.22
CA ARG A 15 -6.25 38.32 -11.02
C ARG A 15 -6.88 37.14 -10.30
N LEU A 16 -6.90 35.96 -10.90
CA LEU A 16 -7.09 34.73 -10.16
C LEU A 16 -5.87 34.57 -9.27
N SER A 17 -6.08 35.01 -8.03
CA SER A 17 -5.24 34.79 -6.88
C SER A 17 -4.80 33.34 -6.84
N SER A 18 -3.50 33.15 -6.70
CA SER A 18 -2.86 31.94 -6.19
C SER A 18 -3.77 31.24 -5.17
N SER A 19 -4.29 30.05 -5.51
CA SER A 19 -4.73 29.13 -4.47
C SER A 19 -3.45 28.71 -3.75
N SER A 20 -3.22 29.35 -2.61
CA SER A 20 -2.35 28.89 -1.55
C SER A 20 -2.45 27.37 -1.47
N ARG A 21 -1.30 26.69 -1.56
CA ARG A 21 -1.16 25.33 -1.10
C ARG A 21 -1.59 25.36 0.36
N GLU A 22 -2.83 24.98 0.62
CA GLU A 22 -3.21 24.57 1.96
C GLU A 22 -2.31 23.38 2.25
N ASP A 23 -1.38 23.57 3.19
CA ASP A 23 -0.69 22.47 3.84
C ASP A 23 -1.76 21.52 4.34
N ASN A 24 -2.05 20.48 3.54
CA ASN A 24 -2.95 19.40 3.90
C ASN A 24 -2.24 18.52 4.92
N ALA A 25 -1.94 19.10 6.08
CA ALA A 25 -1.44 18.38 7.22
C ALA A 25 -2.59 17.49 7.71
N MET A 26 -2.37 16.18 7.67
CA MET A 26 -3.30 15.23 8.25
C MET A 26 -3.49 15.57 9.74
N PRO A 27 -4.74 15.72 10.23
CA PRO A 27 -5.03 15.91 11.65
C PRO A 27 -4.28 14.89 12.51
N ALA A 28 -3.71 15.33 13.64
CA ALA A 28 -2.93 14.47 14.53
C ALA A 28 -3.73 13.26 15.06
N GLU A 29 -5.04 13.45 15.28
CA GLU A 29 -5.97 12.39 15.67
C GLU A 29 -6.06 11.25 14.64
N LEU A 30 -5.81 11.52 13.35
CA LEU A 30 -5.77 10.47 12.30
C LEU A 30 -4.44 9.71 12.26
N LEU A 31 -3.43 10.17 13.00
CA LEU A 31 -2.11 9.54 13.10
C LEU A 31 -1.90 8.85 14.46
N GLU A 32 -2.85 9.01 15.38
CA GLU A 32 -2.84 8.37 16.69
C GLU A 32 -3.20 6.88 16.53
N MET A 33 -2.47 6.02 17.24
CA MET A 33 -2.73 4.59 17.25
C MET A 33 -3.76 4.28 18.32
N GLU A 34 -4.72 3.42 17.99
CA GLU A 34 -5.71 2.95 18.97
C GLU A 34 -5.06 1.97 19.97
N ASP A 35 -5.60 1.89 21.19
CA ASP A 35 -5.07 0.99 22.23
C ASP A 35 -4.94 -0.46 21.74
N TRP A 36 -5.96 -0.95 21.00
CA TRP A 36 -5.95 -2.31 20.45
C TRP A 36 -4.86 -2.51 19.38
N GLU A 37 -4.42 -1.45 18.70
CA GLU A 37 -3.36 -1.50 17.70
C GLU A 37 -1.98 -1.60 18.34
N VAL A 38 -1.81 -0.95 19.49
CA VAL A 38 -0.62 -1.02 20.34
C VAL A 38 -0.52 -2.40 20.99
N ALA A 39 -1.60 -2.84 21.65
CA ALA A 39 -1.72 -4.18 22.21
C ALA A 39 -3.20 -4.60 22.34
N PRO A 40 -3.61 -5.80 21.87
CA PRO A 40 -2.77 -6.92 21.44
C PRO A 40 -2.39 -6.90 19.96
N GLY A 41 -2.72 -5.85 19.21
CA GLY A 41 -2.50 -5.74 17.77
C GLY A 41 -3.55 -6.44 16.91
N ARG A 42 -4.65 -6.89 17.52
CA ARG A 42 -5.75 -7.59 16.84
C ARG A 42 -7.04 -7.48 17.62
N VAL A 43 -8.18 -7.47 16.92
CA VAL A 43 -9.51 -7.54 17.54
C VAL A 43 -10.09 -8.92 17.30
N ARG A 44 -10.73 -9.50 18.32
CA ARG A 44 -11.38 -10.81 18.26
C ARG A 44 -12.88 -10.66 18.37
N ASP A 45 -13.60 -11.43 17.56
CA ASP A 45 -15.03 -11.69 17.76
C ASP A 45 -15.18 -12.86 18.73
N GLU A 46 -15.59 -12.56 19.96
CA GLU A 46 -15.80 -13.55 21.02
C GLU A 46 -17.24 -14.09 21.05
N ASP A 47 -18.18 -13.43 20.35
CA ASP A 47 -19.61 -13.79 20.35
C ASP A 47 -19.92 -14.94 19.37
N ASN A 48 -18.95 -15.31 18.53
CA ASN A 48 -19.06 -16.43 17.60
C ASN A 48 -18.75 -17.77 18.28
N THR A 49 -19.39 -18.85 17.80
CA THR A 49 -19.15 -20.23 18.25
C THR A 49 -17.67 -20.64 18.09
N PHE A 50 -16.96 -20.01 17.15
CA PHE A 50 -15.51 -20.15 16.96
C PHE A 50 -14.86 -18.76 16.99
N PRO A 51 -14.13 -18.40 18.06
CA PRO A 51 -13.47 -17.10 18.16
C PRO A 51 -12.53 -16.87 16.98
N THR A 52 -12.69 -15.73 16.31
CA THR A 52 -11.86 -15.36 15.15
C THR A 52 -11.33 -13.94 15.29
N ASN A 53 -10.17 -13.67 14.71
CA ASN A 53 -9.65 -12.31 14.66
C ASN A 53 -10.33 -11.58 13.49
N VAL A 54 -10.89 -10.40 13.76
CA VAL A 54 -11.64 -9.58 12.79
C VAL A 54 -10.88 -8.34 12.33
N ALA A 55 -9.83 -7.95 13.07
CA ALA A 55 -8.92 -6.87 12.68
C ALA A 55 -7.49 -7.17 13.13
N PHE A 56 -6.52 -6.62 12.42
CA PHE A 56 -5.09 -6.76 12.68
C PHE A 56 -4.40 -5.42 12.47
N SER A 57 -3.55 -5.00 13.40
CA SER A 57 -2.83 -3.72 13.31
C SER A 57 -1.61 -3.84 12.40
N ASN A 58 -1.14 -2.70 11.88
CA ASN A 58 0.08 -2.69 11.07
C ASN A 58 1.30 -3.26 11.83
N ALA A 59 1.45 -2.92 13.12
CA ALA A 59 2.52 -3.47 13.95
C ALA A 59 2.45 -5.00 14.06
N TYR A 60 1.24 -5.56 14.11
CA TYR A 60 1.03 -7.00 14.14
C TYR A 60 1.37 -7.66 12.80
N LEU A 61 0.92 -7.06 11.70
CA LEU A 61 1.10 -7.58 10.34
C LEU A 61 2.52 -7.43 9.78
N THR A 62 3.33 -6.54 10.37
CA THR A 62 4.74 -6.32 9.99
C THR A 62 5.72 -7.16 10.81
N THR A 63 5.22 -7.97 11.75
CA THR A 63 6.03 -9.08 12.27
C THR A 63 6.34 -9.99 11.07
N ASN A 64 7.62 -10.35 10.84
CA ASN A 64 8.12 -11.03 9.63
C ASN A 64 7.56 -12.46 9.39
N GLN A 65 6.35 -12.75 9.85
CA GLN A 65 5.64 -14.00 9.72
C GLN A 65 4.24 -13.75 9.15
N ALA A 66 3.81 -14.62 8.24
CA ALA A 66 2.45 -14.59 7.72
C ALA A 66 1.45 -14.93 8.84
N VAL A 67 0.43 -14.10 9.00
CA VAL A 67 -0.66 -14.29 9.97
C VAL A 67 -1.81 -14.99 9.27
N THR A 68 -2.27 -16.13 9.79
CA THR A 68 -3.48 -16.79 9.29
C THR A 68 -4.70 -15.90 9.53
N VAL A 69 -5.41 -15.56 8.45
CA VAL A 69 -6.64 -14.75 8.46
C VAL A 69 -7.88 -15.57 8.12
N SER A 70 -7.70 -16.72 7.46
CA SER A 70 -8.74 -17.72 7.16
C SER A 70 -8.08 -19.10 6.99
N GLU A 71 -8.87 -20.17 6.86
CA GLU A 71 -8.40 -21.57 6.75
C GLU A 71 -7.24 -21.74 5.77
N ASP A 72 -7.33 -21.11 4.59
CA ASP A 72 -6.32 -21.23 3.53
C ASP A 72 -5.58 -19.93 3.21
N ILE A 73 -5.81 -18.88 3.99
CA ILE A 73 -5.33 -17.53 3.67
C ILE A 73 -4.49 -17.01 4.84
N ALA A 74 -3.27 -16.62 4.53
CA ALA A 74 -2.40 -15.87 5.43
C ALA A 74 -2.05 -14.51 4.84
N PHE A 75 -1.79 -13.53 5.69
CA PHE A 75 -1.48 -12.17 5.31
C PHE A 75 -0.31 -11.63 6.12
N ASN A 76 0.57 -10.86 5.48
CA ASN A 76 1.55 -10.02 6.15
C ASN A 76 1.88 -8.78 5.33
N VAL A 77 2.48 -7.80 6.02
CA VAL A 77 3.01 -6.58 5.42
C VAL A 77 4.53 -6.66 5.46
N LEU A 78 5.15 -6.55 4.30
CA LEU A 78 6.60 -6.49 4.15
C LEU A 78 7.03 -5.04 3.92
N VAL A 79 7.97 -4.58 4.74
CA VAL A 79 8.59 -3.26 4.58
C VAL A 79 10.03 -3.45 4.09
N ILE A 80 10.31 -3.02 2.86
CA ILE A 80 11.64 -3.06 2.28
C ILE A 80 12.29 -1.68 2.43
N LYS A 81 13.34 -1.62 3.24
CA LYS A 81 14.09 -0.38 3.49
C LYS A 81 14.81 0.15 2.23
N PRO A 82 15.19 1.43 2.20
CA PRO A 82 15.98 2.00 1.12
C PRO A 82 17.23 1.19 0.80
N GLY A 83 17.41 0.83 -0.47
CA GLY A 83 18.56 0.04 -0.95
C GLY A 83 18.54 -1.43 -0.54
N ALA A 84 17.51 -1.89 0.17
CA ALA A 84 17.39 -3.28 0.60
C ALA A 84 16.66 -4.14 -0.42
N SER A 85 16.81 -5.46 -0.27
CA SER A 85 16.05 -6.46 -1.00
C SER A 85 15.42 -7.46 -0.04
N HIS A 86 14.34 -8.09 -0.49
CA HIS A 86 13.73 -9.24 0.15
C HIS A 86 13.69 -10.39 -0.83
N GLN A 87 13.97 -11.60 -0.34
CA GLN A 87 13.96 -12.81 -1.15
C GLN A 87 12.96 -13.81 -0.57
N TRP A 88 12.05 -14.26 -1.41
CA TRP A 88 11.27 -15.46 -1.16
C TRP A 88 12.00 -16.65 -1.77
N THR A 89 12.23 -17.67 -0.95
CA THR A 89 12.63 -19.00 -1.42
C THR A 89 11.45 -19.71 -2.07
N GLU A 90 11.77 -20.70 -2.90
CA GLU A 90 10.78 -21.61 -3.47
C GLU A 90 10.01 -22.29 -2.32
N GLU A 91 8.68 -22.14 -2.36
CA GLU A 91 7.75 -22.88 -1.51
C GLU A 91 6.75 -23.57 -2.43
N ASP A 92 6.63 -24.89 -2.29
CA ASP A 92 5.92 -25.75 -3.24
C ASP A 92 4.40 -25.75 -3.06
N ASP A 93 3.90 -25.24 -1.93
CA ASP A 93 2.52 -25.42 -1.47
C ASP A 93 1.72 -24.11 -1.42
N LYS A 94 2.30 -22.98 -1.84
CA LYS A 94 1.68 -21.66 -1.66
C LYS A 94 1.77 -20.77 -2.88
N ILE A 95 0.64 -20.13 -3.18
CA ILE A 95 0.60 -18.95 -4.05
C ILE A 95 0.78 -17.71 -3.18
N ARG A 96 1.59 -16.76 -3.63
CA ARG A 96 1.64 -15.42 -3.00
C ARG A 96 1.16 -14.35 -3.97
N ILE A 97 0.26 -13.52 -3.50
CA ILE A 97 -0.21 -12.33 -4.21
C ILE A 97 0.41 -11.13 -3.50
N CYS A 98 1.29 -10.43 -4.21
CA CYS A 98 2.04 -9.30 -3.68
C CYS A 98 1.51 -8.01 -4.33
N SER A 99 0.86 -7.14 -3.56
CA SER A 99 0.41 -5.83 -4.02
C SER A 99 1.21 -4.71 -3.36
N LEU A 100 1.68 -3.76 -4.15
CA LEU A 100 2.49 -2.66 -3.63
C LEU A 100 1.60 -1.53 -3.12
N ALA A 101 1.62 -1.30 -1.81
CA ALA A 101 0.87 -0.21 -1.17
C ALA A 101 1.60 1.14 -1.30
N VAL A 102 2.92 1.14 -1.09
CA VAL A 102 3.76 2.35 -1.11
C VAL A 102 5.08 2.07 -1.81
N GLY A 103 5.59 3.07 -2.53
CA GLY A 103 6.92 3.04 -3.14
C GLY A 103 6.96 2.47 -4.56
N LYS A 104 8.13 1.96 -4.96
CA LYS A 104 8.35 1.30 -6.25
C LYS A 104 9.42 0.24 -6.07
N VAL A 105 9.20 -0.96 -6.58
CA VAL A 105 10.12 -2.09 -6.44
C VAL A 105 10.54 -2.64 -7.80
N HIS A 106 11.76 -3.16 -7.85
CA HIS A 106 12.23 -4.01 -8.95
C HIS A 106 11.97 -5.46 -8.56
N VAL A 107 11.27 -6.20 -9.42
CA VAL A 107 10.90 -7.59 -9.20
C VAL A 107 11.70 -8.45 -10.16
N LYS A 108 12.34 -9.49 -9.61
CA LYS A 108 13.00 -10.56 -10.37
C LYS A 108 12.35 -11.88 -9.99
N LEU A 109 11.80 -12.57 -10.99
CA LEU A 109 11.28 -13.93 -10.91
C LEU A 109 12.19 -14.82 -11.77
N ASP A 110 12.33 -16.10 -11.42
CA ASP A 110 13.28 -16.99 -12.13
C ASP A 110 12.95 -17.19 -13.61
N GLN A 111 11.66 -17.17 -13.96
CA GLN A 111 11.17 -17.51 -15.30
C GLN A 111 10.70 -16.29 -16.11
N THR A 112 10.96 -15.07 -15.66
CA THR A 112 10.54 -13.85 -16.37
C THR A 112 11.67 -12.82 -16.42
N GLU A 113 11.63 -11.96 -17.43
CA GLU A 113 12.46 -10.75 -17.42
C GLU A 113 12.16 -9.90 -16.17
N PRO A 114 13.16 -9.22 -15.59
CA PRO A 114 12.94 -8.31 -14.49
C PRO A 114 12.00 -7.16 -14.88
N PHE A 115 11.12 -6.76 -13.96
CA PHE A 115 10.19 -5.66 -14.20
C PHE A 115 10.06 -4.76 -12.96
N GLN A 116 9.44 -3.59 -13.13
CA GLN A 116 9.18 -2.66 -12.05
C GLN A 116 7.69 -2.59 -11.75
N ILE A 117 7.35 -2.46 -10.47
CA ILE A 117 5.97 -2.21 -10.02
C ILE A 117 5.94 -0.97 -9.14
N GLY A 118 4.96 -0.10 -9.41
CA GLY A 118 4.63 1.07 -8.60
C GLY A 118 3.37 0.85 -7.75
N PRO A 119 2.90 1.88 -7.04
CA PRO A 119 1.77 1.78 -6.12
C PRO A 119 0.51 1.25 -6.81
N ASN A 120 -0.27 0.45 -6.10
CA ASN A 120 -1.48 -0.26 -6.57
C ASN A 120 -1.23 -1.31 -7.67
N GLY A 121 0.03 -1.53 -8.09
CA GLY A 121 0.39 -2.66 -8.93
C GLY A 121 0.51 -3.95 -8.11
N MET A 122 0.36 -5.09 -8.79
CA MET A 122 0.45 -6.40 -8.15
C MET A 122 1.22 -7.41 -9.01
N PHE A 123 1.88 -8.35 -8.36
CA PHE A 123 2.48 -9.52 -9.01
C PHE A 123 2.18 -10.78 -8.19
N LYS A 124 2.17 -11.93 -8.87
CA LYS A 124 1.87 -13.22 -8.26
C LYS A 124 3.09 -14.12 -8.32
N LEU A 125 3.41 -14.74 -7.20
CA LEU A 125 4.37 -15.84 -7.12
C LEU A 125 3.60 -17.15 -7.21
N LYS A 126 3.95 -17.95 -8.20
CA LYS A 126 3.48 -19.34 -8.31
C LYS A 126 4.23 -20.20 -7.28
N PRO A 127 3.70 -21.37 -6.92
CA PRO A 127 4.47 -22.34 -6.15
C PRO A 127 5.77 -22.69 -6.86
N SER A 128 6.79 -23.02 -6.06
CA SER A 128 8.13 -23.41 -6.52
C SER A 128 8.83 -22.33 -7.38
N VAL A 129 8.48 -21.06 -7.22
CA VAL A 129 9.16 -19.93 -7.89
C VAL A 129 9.83 -19.05 -6.86
N ALA A 130 11.15 -18.86 -6.98
CA ALA A 130 11.85 -17.88 -6.17
C ALA A 130 11.57 -16.47 -6.69
N CYS A 131 11.64 -15.50 -5.78
CA CYS A 131 11.48 -14.10 -6.13
C CYS A 131 12.40 -13.23 -5.30
N THR A 132 13.05 -12.27 -5.96
CA THR A 132 13.71 -11.16 -5.30
C THR A 132 12.99 -9.87 -5.63
N VAL A 133 12.72 -9.08 -4.60
CA VAL A 133 12.23 -7.71 -4.73
C VAL A 133 13.25 -6.75 -4.14
N GLU A 134 13.54 -5.68 -4.87
CA GLU A 134 14.54 -4.69 -4.50
C GLU A 134 13.92 -3.29 -4.45
N ASN A 135 14.16 -2.58 -3.36
CA ASN A 135 13.79 -1.18 -3.21
C ASN A 135 15.01 -0.29 -3.50
N ARG A 136 14.96 0.41 -4.64
CA ARG A 136 16.02 1.36 -5.05
C ARG A 136 15.71 2.83 -4.68
N LEU A 137 14.61 3.08 -3.99
CA LEU A 137 14.23 4.42 -3.56
C LEU A 137 14.88 4.77 -2.22
N TYR A 138 14.91 6.07 -1.90
CA TYR A 138 15.31 6.60 -0.59
C TYR A 138 14.19 6.56 0.46
N ILE A 139 13.04 5.99 0.10
CA ILE A 139 11.88 5.80 0.99
C ILE A 139 11.58 4.31 1.14
N ASP A 140 10.88 3.93 2.20
CA ASP A 140 10.40 2.57 2.39
C ASP A 140 9.44 2.16 1.25
N ALA A 141 9.51 0.89 0.84
CA ALA A 141 8.51 0.26 0.00
C ALA A 141 7.68 -0.71 0.86
N VAL A 142 6.36 -0.67 0.72
CA VAL A 142 5.43 -1.48 1.51
C VAL A 142 4.67 -2.41 0.59
N ILE A 143 4.82 -3.72 0.81
CA ILE A 143 4.15 -4.78 0.05
C ILE A 143 3.18 -5.48 0.98
N HIS A 144 1.91 -5.56 0.57
CA HIS A 144 0.94 -6.47 1.16
C HIS A 144 1.09 -7.83 0.50
N VAL A 145 1.24 -8.87 1.31
CA VAL A 145 1.47 -10.24 0.85
C VAL A 145 0.32 -11.10 1.35
N THR A 146 -0.50 -11.58 0.42
CA THR A 146 -1.53 -12.58 0.70
C THR A 146 -1.01 -13.94 0.23
N SER A 147 -0.84 -14.88 1.15
CA SER A 147 -0.49 -16.26 0.85
C SER A 147 -1.76 -17.10 0.83
N VAL A 148 -1.90 -17.94 -0.19
CA VAL A 148 -3.02 -18.87 -0.36
C VAL A 148 -2.46 -20.29 -0.44
N ALA A 149 -2.89 -21.17 0.46
CA ALA A 149 -2.53 -22.58 0.42
C ALA A 149 -3.13 -23.24 -0.83
N GLN A 150 -2.35 -24.07 -1.52
CA GLN A 150 -2.85 -24.93 -2.59
C GLN A 150 -3.09 -26.34 -2.06
N TYR A 151 -4.27 -26.88 -2.37
CA TYR A 151 -4.64 -28.29 -2.16
C TYR A 151 -4.22 -29.15 -3.34
#